data_AF-A0A0B5B097-F1
#
_entry.id   AF-A0A0B5B097-F1
#
_cell.length_a   1.000
_cell.length_b   1.000
_cell.length_c   1.000
_cell.angle_alpha   90.00
_cell.angle_beta   90.00
_cell.angle_gamma   90.00
#
_symmetry.space_group_name_H-M   'P 1'
#
loop_
_entity.id
_entity.type
_entity.pdbx_description
1 polymer ?
#
loop_
_entity_poly.entity_id
_entity_poly.type
_entity_poly.pdbx_seq_one_letter_code
_entity_poly.pdbx_strand_id
1 'polypeptide(L)'
;MSVNVESIIRLTPSIRKKATANVWTRKDEAFDMDFLYSSLNQIIERNEGSNDSPLFEQLRQIDLTQFSKESPGLNRFFTCSFFAKRYAWISQNEKGEYRYFSKIKDGYGFYAFDLFDLMCILLNKTSRELIRYLEESYPYNGMSQWSMKENEKIEENLTMLSPQKLMDTPNLQRIMRGGVEVLQQFLQYGRKHINGKHLSNGEHAVFFMSTQYFKEHYFPLKSLSTLNQWVNLFAVLGLIEKTSQVPVELQVEAEKQQALKKKHNHVSFYIIPAFKKVFHQAEIRAKELVEQRISYHQLTKKMVLSVFGKAVHDHVYIQKTHGRKSKQSPKTSRFSMEWLDMYFTIQLSERGVVSKRDLEGESTLSKTAFSRYWTELLVRHHCEVDTPTEKERTRFGWNYRQVVARPISVQVESTVWKDETRLPWDDESFGRLFADDSTECMQVS
;
A
#
# COMPACT_ATOMS: atom_id res chain seq x y z
N MET A 1 10.14 -0.54 -33.20
CA MET A 1 10.10 -1.79 -32.41
C MET A 1 9.16 -1.57 -31.23
N SER A 2 8.04 -2.30 -31.17
CA SER A 2 7.08 -2.23 -30.08
C SER A 2 7.65 -2.91 -28.84
N VAL A 3 8.00 -2.13 -27.82
CA VAL A 3 8.50 -2.64 -26.53
C VAL A 3 7.30 -3.07 -25.68
N ASN A 4 7.25 -4.34 -25.29
CA ASN A 4 6.19 -4.85 -24.40
C ASN A 4 6.35 -4.23 -22.99
N VAL A 5 5.41 -3.36 -22.63
CA VAL A 5 5.45 -2.46 -21.46
C VAL A 5 5.50 -3.23 -20.13
N GLU A 6 5.03 -4.48 -20.10
CA GLU A 6 4.96 -5.33 -18.90
C GLU A 6 6.33 -5.83 -18.39
N SER A 7 7.41 -5.61 -19.14
CA SER A 7 8.76 -6.07 -18.77
C SER A 7 9.75 -4.95 -18.40
N ILE A 8 9.25 -3.71 -18.26
CA ILE A 8 10.05 -2.55 -17.86
C ILE A 8 10.29 -2.57 -16.35
N ILE A 9 11.54 -2.77 -15.96
CA ILE A 9 11.93 -2.65 -14.55
C ILE A 9 12.42 -1.21 -14.29
N ARG A 10 11.68 -0.47 -13.45
CA ARG A 10 12.01 0.91 -13.01
C ARG A 10 13.13 0.91 -11.96
N LEU A 11 13.69 2.09 -11.70
CA LEU A 11 14.74 2.28 -10.68
C LEU A 11 14.25 1.87 -9.28
N THR A 12 14.95 0.93 -8.65
CA THR A 12 14.75 0.54 -7.24
C THR A 12 16.04 0.83 -6.43
N PRO A 13 15.98 0.87 -5.08
CA PRO A 13 17.18 1.10 -4.27
C PRO A 13 18.31 0.09 -4.53
N SER A 14 17.96 -1.18 -4.77
CA SER A 14 18.90 -2.25 -5.08
C SER A 14 19.57 -2.03 -6.46
N ILE A 15 18.75 -1.69 -7.47
CA ILE A 15 19.23 -1.40 -8.83
C ILE A 15 20.13 -0.17 -8.82
N ARG A 16 19.74 0.91 -8.12
CA ARG A 16 20.55 2.12 -7.97
C ARG A 16 21.90 1.80 -7.35
N LYS A 17 21.93 1.12 -6.19
CA LYS A 17 23.18 0.78 -5.51
C LYS A 17 24.13 -0.01 -6.41
N LYS A 18 23.60 -0.97 -7.18
CA LYS A 18 24.38 -1.79 -8.11
C LYS A 18 24.89 -0.98 -9.31
N ALA A 19 24.05 -0.12 -9.89
CA ALA A 19 24.41 0.73 -11.02
C ALA A 19 25.48 1.77 -10.61
N THR A 20 25.27 2.44 -9.48
CA THR A 20 26.20 3.41 -8.91
C THR A 20 27.57 2.77 -8.69
N ALA A 21 27.63 1.59 -8.08
CA ALA A 21 28.90 0.91 -7.81
C ALA A 21 29.74 0.65 -9.08
N ASN A 22 29.10 0.42 -10.23
CA ASN A 22 29.79 0.15 -11.50
C ASN A 22 30.24 1.43 -12.22
N VAL A 23 29.50 2.52 -12.07
CA VAL A 23 29.73 3.75 -12.84
C VAL A 23 30.47 4.83 -12.05
N TRP A 24 30.44 4.79 -10.71
CA TRP A 24 30.87 5.89 -9.84
C TRP A 24 32.27 6.42 -10.16
N THR A 25 33.24 5.54 -10.39
CA THR A 25 34.64 5.91 -10.64
C THR A 25 34.92 6.34 -12.08
N ARG A 26 33.98 6.14 -13.00
CA ARG A 26 34.13 6.41 -14.44
C ARG A 26 32.98 7.25 -15.02
N LYS A 27 32.21 7.93 -14.17
CA LYS A 27 31.02 8.66 -14.60
C LYS A 27 31.37 9.76 -15.62
N ASP A 28 32.49 10.44 -15.43
CA ASP A 28 32.93 11.55 -16.30
C ASP A 28 33.53 11.04 -17.63
N GLU A 29 33.95 9.77 -17.67
CA GLU A 29 34.38 9.09 -18.90
C GLU A 29 33.17 8.70 -19.76
N ALA A 30 32.10 8.19 -19.13
CA ALA A 30 30.93 7.65 -19.83
C ALA A 30 29.83 8.69 -20.12
N PHE A 31 29.76 9.76 -19.33
CA PHE A 31 28.71 10.77 -19.40
C PHE A 31 29.30 12.18 -19.42
N ASP A 32 28.61 13.07 -20.13
CA ASP A 32 28.93 14.48 -20.19
C ASP A 32 28.19 15.25 -19.08
N MET A 33 28.88 15.39 -17.95
CA MET A 33 28.33 16.09 -16.79
C MET A 33 28.21 17.60 -17.03
N ASP A 34 29.06 18.18 -17.88
CA ASP A 34 28.99 19.61 -18.22
C ASP A 34 27.78 19.88 -19.12
N PHE A 35 27.51 19.00 -20.09
CA PHE A 35 26.27 19.01 -20.87
C PHE A 35 25.03 18.89 -19.97
N LEU A 36 25.07 17.99 -18.98
CA LEU A 36 23.97 17.83 -18.03
C LEU A 36 23.71 19.12 -17.25
N TYR A 37 24.73 19.69 -16.63
CA TYR A 37 24.57 20.88 -15.80
C TYR A 37 24.20 22.12 -16.63
N SER A 38 24.76 22.27 -17.82
CA SER A 38 24.38 23.37 -18.74
C SER A 38 22.94 23.22 -19.24
N SER A 39 22.49 22.00 -19.58
CA SER A 39 21.09 21.73 -19.96
C SER A 39 20.13 22.01 -18.79
N LEU A 40 20.51 21.64 -17.57
CA LEU A 40 19.75 21.96 -16.36
C LEU A 40 19.63 23.47 -16.16
N ASN A 41 20.74 24.21 -16.26
CA ASN A 41 20.73 25.67 -16.14
C ASN A 41 19.82 26.33 -17.18
N GLN A 42 19.89 25.91 -18.45
CA GLN A 42 19.02 26.46 -19.51
C GLN A 42 17.54 26.17 -19.25
N ILE A 43 17.20 24.97 -18.77
CA ILE A 43 15.84 24.63 -18.36
C ILE A 43 15.40 25.53 -17.21
N ILE A 44 16.25 25.72 -16.20
CA ILE A 44 15.95 26.55 -15.04
C ILE A 44 15.72 28.01 -15.47
N GLU A 45 16.63 28.61 -16.23
CA GLU A 45 16.54 29.99 -16.75
C GLU A 45 15.27 30.22 -17.60
N ARG A 46 14.92 29.28 -18.49
CA ARG A 46 13.70 29.38 -19.31
C ARG A 46 12.40 29.35 -18.48
N ASN A 47 12.44 28.74 -17.30
CA ASN A 47 11.29 28.61 -16.42
C ASN A 47 11.18 29.75 -15.39
N GLU A 48 12.14 30.68 -15.32
CA GLU A 48 12.06 31.86 -14.43
C GLU A 48 10.93 32.85 -14.81
N GLY A 49 10.18 32.60 -15.90
CA GLY A 49 9.05 33.45 -16.33
C GLY A 49 7.88 32.75 -17.04
N SER A 50 7.84 31.42 -17.10
CA SER A 50 6.83 30.65 -17.86
C SER A 50 6.19 29.55 -17.02
N ASN A 51 4.89 29.35 -17.23
CA ASN A 51 4.02 28.57 -16.36
C ASN A 51 3.63 27.18 -16.90
N ASP A 52 4.17 26.80 -18.06
CA ASP A 52 3.44 25.85 -18.91
C ASP A 52 3.99 24.41 -18.91
N SER A 53 5.11 24.10 -18.26
CA SER A 53 5.56 22.70 -18.14
C SER A 53 6.34 22.38 -16.86
N PRO A 54 5.99 21.32 -16.09
CA PRO A 54 6.72 20.91 -14.90
C PRO A 54 8.19 20.58 -15.22
N LEU A 55 9.13 21.03 -14.38
CA LEU A 55 10.57 20.75 -14.48
C LEU A 55 10.86 19.28 -14.86
N PHE A 56 10.19 18.32 -14.22
CA PHE A 56 10.38 16.89 -14.48
C PHE A 56 9.99 16.42 -15.88
N GLU A 57 9.00 17.05 -16.51
CA GLU A 57 8.65 16.75 -17.90
C GLU A 57 9.71 17.31 -18.86
N GLN A 58 10.28 18.48 -18.55
CA GLN A 58 11.37 19.06 -19.32
C GLN A 58 12.68 18.26 -19.18
N LEU A 59 12.95 17.72 -17.99
CA LEU A 59 14.10 16.82 -17.77
C LEU A 59 14.03 15.57 -18.67
N ARG A 60 12.83 15.06 -18.95
CA ARG A 60 12.65 13.91 -19.85
C ARG A 60 12.90 14.26 -21.31
N GLN A 61 12.86 15.53 -21.68
CA GLN A 61 13.11 16.00 -23.05
C GLN A 61 14.58 16.31 -23.33
N ILE A 62 15.46 16.24 -22.31
CA ILE A 62 16.91 16.37 -22.52
C ILE A 62 17.40 15.21 -23.40
N ASP A 63 18.13 15.57 -24.45
CA ASP A 63 18.71 14.62 -25.40
C ASP A 63 19.78 13.76 -24.72
N LEU A 64 19.38 12.55 -24.34
CA LEU A 64 20.29 11.60 -23.70
C LEU A 64 21.42 11.13 -24.62
N THR A 65 21.28 11.28 -25.95
CA THR A 65 22.33 10.90 -26.90
C THR A 65 23.53 11.84 -26.85
N GLN A 66 23.31 13.11 -26.50
CA GLN A 66 24.37 14.08 -26.25
C GLN A 66 24.96 13.93 -24.85
N PHE A 67 24.13 13.52 -23.89
CA PHE A 67 24.56 13.25 -22.52
C PHE A 67 25.48 12.02 -22.40
N SER A 68 25.20 10.95 -23.15
CA SER A 68 25.99 9.72 -23.11
C SER A 68 27.10 9.74 -24.15
N LYS A 69 28.36 9.89 -23.72
CA LYS A 69 29.54 9.97 -24.62
C LYS A 69 29.76 8.70 -25.44
N GLU A 70 29.27 7.56 -24.95
CA GLU A 70 29.38 6.25 -25.58
C GLU A 70 28.24 5.97 -26.58
N SER A 71 27.25 6.87 -26.68
CA SER A 71 26.08 6.69 -27.53
C SER A 71 26.39 6.96 -29.01
N PRO A 72 26.13 6.00 -29.92
CA PRO A 72 26.25 6.20 -31.37
C PRO A 72 24.99 6.84 -31.99
N GLY A 73 24.05 7.32 -31.17
CA GLY A 73 22.79 7.96 -31.57
C GLY A 73 21.53 7.17 -31.21
N LEU A 74 20.37 7.67 -31.64
CA LEU A 74 19.07 7.09 -31.34
C LEU A 74 18.91 5.67 -31.90
N ASN A 75 18.30 4.80 -31.07
CA ASN A 75 17.94 3.42 -31.38
C ASN A 75 19.11 2.53 -31.84
N ARG A 76 20.34 2.91 -31.49
CA ARG A 76 21.55 2.14 -31.78
C ARG A 76 22.11 1.54 -30.49
N PHE A 77 22.53 0.28 -30.58
CA PHE A 77 23.06 -0.43 -29.43
C PHE A 77 24.52 -0.06 -29.16
N PHE A 78 24.86 0.07 -27.89
CA PHE A 78 26.23 0.27 -27.39
C PHE A 78 26.45 -0.47 -26.07
N THR A 79 27.67 -0.45 -25.54
CA THR A 79 27.98 -1.10 -24.27
C THR A 79 27.32 -0.35 -23.12
N CYS A 80 26.65 -1.05 -22.19
CA CYS A 80 26.04 -0.41 -21.04
C CYS A 80 27.08 -0.04 -19.97
N SER A 81 27.16 1.26 -19.63
CA SER A 81 28.09 1.78 -18.63
C SER A 81 27.64 1.51 -17.18
N PHE A 82 26.35 1.22 -16.94
CA PHE A 82 25.81 0.98 -15.60
C PHE A 82 25.86 -0.48 -15.14
N PHE A 83 25.86 -1.43 -16.08
CA PHE A 83 25.79 -2.86 -15.77
C PHE A 83 26.69 -3.66 -16.69
N ALA A 84 27.58 -4.46 -16.09
CA ALA A 84 28.43 -5.38 -16.84
C ALA A 84 27.62 -6.37 -17.68
N LYS A 85 28.18 -6.75 -18.84
CA LYS A 85 27.60 -7.74 -19.78
C LYS A 85 26.18 -7.36 -20.23
N ARG A 86 25.92 -6.07 -20.45
CA ARG A 86 24.67 -5.56 -21.01
C ARG A 86 24.90 -4.66 -22.22
N TYR A 87 23.91 -4.63 -23.11
CA TYR A 87 23.79 -3.60 -24.14
C TYR A 87 22.91 -2.47 -23.63
N ALA A 88 23.16 -1.26 -24.10
CA ALA A 88 22.31 -0.11 -23.91
C ALA A 88 21.87 0.46 -25.25
N TRP A 89 20.78 1.21 -25.25
CA TRP A 89 20.36 2.06 -26.35
C TRP A 89 19.54 3.22 -25.80
N ILE A 90 19.42 4.29 -26.58
CA ILE A 90 18.58 5.44 -26.24
C ILE A 90 17.47 5.54 -27.26
N SER A 91 16.23 5.69 -26.81
CA SER A 91 15.08 5.94 -27.68
C SER A 91 14.40 7.24 -27.29
N GLN A 92 13.79 7.88 -28.28
CA GLN A 92 12.86 8.98 -28.10
C GLN A 92 11.44 8.51 -28.42
N ASN A 93 10.43 8.98 -27.69
CA ASN A 93 9.02 8.75 -28.02
C ASN A 93 8.43 9.91 -28.84
N GLU A 94 7.17 9.77 -29.26
CA GLU A 94 6.45 10.78 -30.05
C GLU A 94 6.27 12.13 -29.32
N LYS A 95 6.36 12.14 -27.98
CA LYS A 95 6.30 13.36 -27.15
C LYS A 95 7.66 14.04 -26.99
N GLY A 96 8.69 13.50 -27.63
CA GLY A 96 10.06 14.01 -27.54
C GLY A 96 10.81 13.56 -26.27
N GLU A 97 10.25 12.64 -25.47
CA GLU A 97 10.89 12.16 -24.24
C GLU A 97 11.95 11.10 -24.55
N TYR A 98 13.13 11.28 -23.98
CA TYR A 98 14.26 10.38 -24.11
C TYR A 98 14.31 9.36 -22.96
N ARG A 99 14.73 8.15 -23.30
CA ARG A 99 14.89 7.06 -22.33
C ARG A 99 16.12 6.23 -22.66
N TYR A 100 16.96 6.03 -21.65
CA TYR A 100 18.09 5.11 -21.69
C TYR A 100 17.62 3.72 -21.30
N PHE A 101 17.90 2.74 -22.14
CA PHE A 101 17.57 1.35 -21.88
C PHE A 101 18.82 0.51 -21.69
N SER A 102 18.71 -0.53 -20.86
CA SER A 102 19.79 -1.50 -20.62
C SER A 102 19.25 -2.93 -20.64
N LYS A 103 19.71 -3.76 -21.57
CA LYS A 103 19.27 -5.15 -21.78
C LYS A 103 20.40 -6.15 -21.58
N ILE A 104 20.09 -7.30 -21.00
CA ILE A 104 21.03 -8.44 -20.90
C ILE A 104 21.28 -9.01 -22.30
N LYS A 105 22.55 -9.31 -22.63
CA LYS A 105 22.93 -9.83 -23.96
C LYS A 105 22.14 -11.08 -24.35
N ASP A 106 22.01 -12.02 -23.42
CA ASP A 106 21.47 -13.36 -23.65
C ASP A 106 20.26 -13.69 -22.76
N GLY A 107 19.43 -12.70 -22.41
CA GLY A 107 18.33 -12.93 -21.46
C GLY A 107 17.12 -12.00 -21.60
N TYR A 108 16.11 -12.30 -20.78
CA TYR A 108 14.88 -11.53 -20.67
C TYR A 108 15.01 -10.45 -19.57
N GLY A 109 14.52 -9.25 -19.87
CA GLY A 109 14.51 -8.12 -18.93
C GLY A 109 15.41 -6.97 -19.38
N PHE A 110 14.84 -5.76 -19.34
CA PHE A 110 15.54 -4.53 -19.62
C PHE A 110 15.18 -3.47 -18.58
N TYR A 111 16.16 -2.65 -18.23
CA TYR A 111 15.93 -1.45 -17.44
C TYR A 111 15.63 -0.29 -18.38
N ALA A 112 14.81 0.63 -17.89
CA ALA A 112 14.53 1.89 -18.53
C ALA A 112 14.77 3.00 -17.52
N PHE A 113 15.55 4.00 -17.90
CA PHE A 113 15.88 5.15 -17.07
C PHE A 113 15.60 6.42 -17.87
N ASP A 114 14.87 7.34 -17.26
CA ASP A 114 14.87 8.73 -17.72
C ASP A 114 16.06 9.49 -17.11
N LEU A 115 16.23 10.77 -17.46
CA LEU A 115 17.36 11.55 -16.94
C LEU A 115 17.35 11.63 -15.40
N PHE A 116 16.18 11.73 -14.78
CA PHE A 116 16.06 11.82 -13.32
C PHE A 116 16.54 10.53 -12.64
N ASP A 117 16.20 9.37 -13.21
CA ASP A 117 16.73 8.08 -12.76
C ASP A 117 18.26 8.01 -12.92
N LEU A 118 18.80 8.47 -14.05
CA LEU A 118 20.24 8.50 -14.31
C LEU A 118 20.97 9.40 -13.31
N MET A 119 20.42 10.58 -13.00
CA MET A 119 20.96 11.48 -11.98
C MET A 119 20.94 10.84 -10.59
N CYS A 120 19.88 10.11 -10.23
CA CYS A 120 19.84 9.35 -8.97
C CYS A 120 20.99 8.33 -8.88
N ILE A 121 21.32 7.67 -9.99
CA ILE A 121 22.43 6.70 -10.07
C ILE A 121 23.79 7.41 -9.98
N LEU A 122 24.01 8.44 -10.82
CA LEU A 122 25.30 9.10 -11.01
C LEU A 122 25.71 9.96 -9.81
N LEU A 123 24.75 10.58 -9.14
CA LEU A 123 24.98 11.38 -7.94
C LEU A 123 24.87 10.55 -6.65
N ASN A 124 24.53 9.25 -6.77
CA ASN A 124 24.28 8.35 -5.64
C ASN A 124 23.27 8.93 -4.63
N LYS A 125 22.15 9.46 -5.13
CA LYS A 125 21.09 10.07 -4.33
C LYS A 125 19.80 9.28 -4.43
N THR A 126 18.99 9.29 -3.37
CA THR A 126 17.58 8.90 -3.46
C THR A 126 16.83 9.95 -4.25
N SER A 127 15.66 9.62 -4.78
CA SER A 127 14.79 10.61 -5.44
C SER A 127 14.55 11.81 -4.52
N ARG A 128 14.36 11.60 -3.21
CA ARG A 128 14.20 12.66 -2.21
C ARG A 128 15.47 13.51 -2.06
N GLU A 129 16.63 12.89 -1.91
CA GLU A 129 17.90 13.62 -1.77
C GLU A 129 18.28 14.35 -3.06
N LEU A 130 17.90 13.81 -4.22
CA LEU A 130 18.13 14.45 -5.50
C LEU A 130 17.23 15.68 -5.67
N ILE A 131 15.94 15.56 -5.35
CA ILE A 131 15.03 16.71 -5.33
C ILE A 131 15.58 17.80 -4.42
N ARG A 132 15.94 17.46 -3.19
CA ARG A 132 16.52 18.43 -2.25
C ARG A 132 17.82 19.04 -2.77
N TYR A 133 18.69 18.22 -3.36
CA TYR A 133 19.94 18.70 -3.97
C TYR A 133 19.68 19.68 -5.12
N LEU A 134 18.68 19.40 -5.97
CA LEU A 134 18.29 20.28 -7.06
C LEU A 134 17.69 21.59 -6.53
N GLU A 135 16.87 21.52 -5.47
CA GLU A 135 16.32 22.69 -4.76
C GLU A 135 17.40 23.54 -4.06
N GLU A 136 18.45 22.92 -3.52
CA GLU A 136 19.54 23.60 -2.82
C GLU A 136 20.59 24.19 -3.78
N SER A 137 20.96 23.44 -4.84
CA SER A 137 22.08 23.78 -5.72
C SER A 137 21.68 24.71 -6.86
N TYR A 138 20.41 24.65 -7.23
CA TYR A 138 19.81 25.58 -8.16
C TYR A 138 18.73 26.27 -7.36
N PRO A 139 18.91 27.54 -6.96
CA PRO A 139 17.81 28.35 -6.45
C PRO A 139 16.86 28.65 -7.61
N TYR A 140 16.28 27.59 -8.17
CA TYR A 140 15.00 27.64 -8.81
C TYR A 140 14.11 28.32 -7.77
N ASN A 141 13.59 29.49 -8.08
CA ASN A 141 12.58 30.15 -7.26
C ASN A 141 11.30 29.28 -7.10
N GLY A 142 11.31 28.02 -7.55
CA GLY A 142 10.23 27.09 -7.44
C GLY A 142 10.43 25.97 -6.42
N MET A 143 9.79 26.16 -5.27
CA MET A 143 8.68 25.23 -5.03
C MET A 143 7.87 25.16 -6.34
N SER A 144 7.58 24.00 -6.94
CA SER A 144 6.72 23.95 -8.13
C SER A 144 5.53 24.90 -7.93
N GLN A 145 5.03 25.65 -8.92
CA GLN A 145 3.92 26.59 -8.66
C GLN A 145 2.75 25.92 -7.92
N TRP A 146 2.56 24.63 -8.16
CA TRP A 146 1.66 23.78 -7.39
C TRP A 146 2.05 23.68 -5.90
N SER A 147 3.30 23.37 -5.56
CA SER A 147 3.81 23.36 -4.18
C SER A 147 3.75 24.76 -3.53
N MET A 148 4.02 25.85 -4.27
CA MET A 148 3.84 27.21 -3.78
C MET A 148 2.39 27.47 -3.43
N LYS A 149 1.46 27.17 -4.35
CA LYS A 149 0.02 27.30 -4.12
C LYS A 149 -0.47 26.46 -2.93
N GLU A 150 0.05 25.25 -2.76
CA GLU A 150 -0.28 24.42 -1.61
C GLU A 150 0.30 24.98 -0.30
N ASN A 151 1.49 25.58 -0.31
CA ASN A 151 2.07 26.27 0.84
C ASN A 151 1.34 27.58 1.16
N GLU A 152 1.07 28.42 0.18
CA GLU A 152 0.28 29.65 0.31
C GLU A 152 -1.10 29.33 0.86
N LYS A 153 -1.77 28.30 0.35
CA LYS A 153 -3.04 27.81 0.91
C LYS A 153 -2.92 27.51 2.41
N ILE A 154 -1.84 26.84 2.85
CA ILE A 154 -1.64 26.56 4.27
C ILE A 154 -1.36 27.85 5.08
N GLU A 155 -0.58 28.78 4.56
CA GLU A 155 -0.32 30.08 5.21
C GLU A 155 -1.59 30.93 5.34
N GLU A 156 -2.41 30.96 4.29
CA GLU A 156 -3.73 31.60 4.34
C GLU A 156 -4.63 30.92 5.39
N ASN A 157 -4.65 29.60 5.42
CA ASN A 157 -5.40 28.83 6.42
C ASN A 157 -4.94 29.17 7.85
N LEU A 158 -3.63 29.25 8.09
CA LEU A 158 -3.07 29.64 9.38
C LEU A 158 -3.48 31.05 9.78
N THR A 159 -3.48 31.99 8.84
CA THR A 159 -3.93 33.37 9.06
C THR A 159 -5.42 33.44 9.41
N MET A 160 -6.24 32.59 8.79
CA MET A 160 -7.68 32.47 9.10
C MET A 160 -7.98 31.88 10.48
N LEU A 161 -7.01 31.22 11.12
CA LEU A 161 -7.12 30.75 12.50
C LEU A 161 -6.76 31.83 13.54
N SER A 162 -6.43 33.05 13.11
CA SER A 162 -6.21 34.16 14.03
C SER A 162 -7.50 34.50 14.81
N PRO A 163 -7.39 34.98 16.07
CA PRO A 163 -8.55 35.36 16.86
C PRO A 163 -9.48 36.33 16.14
N GLN A 164 -8.92 37.30 15.41
CA GLN A 164 -9.68 38.29 14.64
C GLN A 164 -10.54 37.65 13.56
N LYS A 165 -9.97 36.74 12.75
CA LYS A 165 -10.71 36.06 11.69
C LYS A 165 -11.76 35.09 12.22
N LEU A 166 -11.50 34.48 13.38
CA LEU A 166 -12.46 33.58 14.03
C LEU A 166 -13.66 34.33 14.65
N MET A 167 -13.58 35.64 14.88
CA MET A 167 -14.74 36.43 15.34
C MET A 167 -15.89 36.42 14.33
N ASP A 168 -15.56 36.30 13.04
CA ASP A 168 -16.55 36.23 11.95
C ASP A 168 -17.28 34.87 11.92
N THR A 169 -16.80 33.88 12.68
CA THR A 169 -17.33 32.51 12.77
C THR A 169 -17.48 32.09 14.24
N PRO A 170 -18.47 32.63 14.97
CA PRO A 170 -18.54 32.51 16.42
C PRO A 170 -18.82 31.08 16.91
N ASN A 171 -19.59 30.26 16.18
CA ASN A 171 -19.83 28.88 16.59
C ASN A 171 -18.59 28.02 16.35
N LEU A 172 -17.90 28.25 15.23
CA LEU A 172 -16.63 27.60 14.90
C LEU A 172 -15.56 27.94 15.95
N GLN A 173 -15.43 29.22 16.30
CA GLN A 173 -14.52 29.68 17.35
C GLN A 173 -14.85 29.00 18.69
N ARG A 174 -16.14 28.94 19.05
CA ARG A 174 -16.60 28.32 20.30
C ARG A 174 -16.23 26.85 20.36
N ILE A 175 -16.48 26.08 19.31
CA ILE A 175 -16.23 24.63 19.32
C ILE A 175 -14.74 24.30 19.20
N MET A 176 -13.96 25.17 18.55
CA MET A 176 -12.52 24.97 18.33
C MET A 176 -11.62 25.57 19.41
N ARG A 177 -12.14 26.30 20.40
CA ARG A 177 -11.35 27.07 21.37
C ARG A 177 -10.16 26.32 21.98
N GLY A 178 -10.33 25.03 22.32
CA GLY A 178 -9.27 24.18 22.88
C GLY A 178 -8.43 23.39 21.86
N GLY A 179 -8.74 23.53 20.58
CA GLY A 179 -8.18 22.76 19.47
C GLY A 179 -7.48 23.61 18.39
N VAL A 180 -7.57 24.94 18.43
CA VAL A 180 -6.90 25.81 17.42
C VAL A 180 -5.42 25.51 17.30
N GLU A 181 -4.70 25.43 18.43
CA GLU A 181 -3.27 25.08 18.45
C GLU A 181 -3.00 23.69 17.84
N VAL A 182 -3.89 22.72 18.12
CA VAL A 182 -3.80 21.37 17.55
C VAL A 182 -3.95 21.43 16.03
N LEU A 183 -4.89 22.21 15.52
CA LEU A 183 -5.08 22.38 14.08
C LEU A 183 -3.88 23.12 13.45
N GLN A 184 -3.35 24.17 14.07
CA GLN A 184 -2.17 24.88 13.58
C GLN A 184 -0.95 23.96 13.45
N GLN A 185 -0.68 23.13 14.47
CA GLN A 185 0.41 22.15 14.39
C GLN A 185 0.15 21.07 13.33
N PHE A 186 -1.11 20.68 13.13
CA PHE A 186 -1.50 19.76 12.06
C PHE A 186 -1.21 20.36 10.68
N LEU A 187 -1.57 21.63 10.47
CA LEU A 187 -1.30 22.37 9.22
C LEU A 187 0.20 22.52 8.97
N GLN A 188 0.96 22.89 9.99
CA GLN A 188 2.43 22.98 9.90
C GLN A 188 3.09 21.64 9.59
N TYR A 189 2.57 20.55 10.16
CA TYR A 189 3.02 19.21 9.80
C TYR A 189 2.73 18.91 8.32
N GLY A 190 1.50 19.17 7.86
CA GLY A 190 1.12 18.99 6.46
C GLY A 190 2.02 19.78 5.51
N ARG A 191 2.31 21.05 5.84
CA ARG A 191 3.22 21.93 5.09
C ARG A 191 4.60 21.32 4.87
N LYS A 192 5.20 20.77 5.93
CA LYS A 192 6.51 20.11 5.88
C LYS A 192 6.52 18.81 5.06
N HIS A 193 5.34 18.27 4.74
CA HIS A 193 5.18 17.01 4.03
C HIS A 193 4.47 17.18 2.68
N ILE A 194 4.46 18.39 2.11
CA ILE A 194 4.07 18.63 0.71
C ILE A 194 5.18 18.04 -0.19
N ASN A 195 4.98 16.81 -0.64
CA ASN A 195 5.98 16.07 -1.41
C ASN A 195 5.74 16.14 -2.94
N GLY A 196 5.63 17.34 -3.50
CA GLY A 196 5.46 17.55 -4.95
C GLY A 196 4.17 16.99 -5.57
N LYS A 197 3.81 17.45 -6.78
CA LYS A 197 2.53 17.11 -7.42
C LYS A 197 2.37 15.60 -7.73
N HIS A 198 3.45 14.88 -7.99
CA HIS A 198 3.41 13.45 -8.26
C HIS A 198 2.95 12.61 -7.04
N LEU A 199 3.01 13.17 -5.82
CA LEU A 199 2.49 12.55 -4.60
C LEU A 199 1.19 13.22 -4.11
N SER A 200 0.45 13.85 -5.03
CA SER A 200 -0.89 14.41 -4.80
C SER A 200 -1.99 13.42 -5.19
N ASN A 201 -3.24 13.71 -4.83
CA ASN A 201 -4.40 13.00 -5.39
C ASN A 201 -4.82 13.54 -6.78
N GLY A 202 -3.92 14.23 -7.50
CA GLY A 202 -4.19 14.92 -8.76
C GLY A 202 -4.42 16.42 -8.59
N GLU A 203 -5.04 16.84 -7.48
CA GLU A 203 -5.39 18.25 -7.21
C GLU A 203 -4.71 18.80 -5.95
N HIS A 204 -4.65 18.02 -4.87
CA HIS A 204 -4.20 18.48 -3.55
C HIS A 204 -3.07 17.62 -2.98
N ALA A 205 -2.21 18.27 -2.18
CA ALA A 205 -1.16 17.56 -1.47
C ALA A 205 -1.75 16.53 -0.50
N VAL A 206 -1.26 15.30 -0.60
CA VAL A 206 -1.61 14.20 0.30
C VAL A 206 -0.41 13.94 1.21
N PHE A 207 -0.68 13.84 2.50
CA PHE A 207 0.32 13.41 3.48
C PHE A 207 -0.30 12.44 4.47
N PHE A 208 0.53 11.67 5.15
CA PHE A 208 0.08 10.79 6.21
C PHE A 208 0.61 11.27 7.56
N MET A 209 -0.17 11.07 8.61
CA MET A 209 0.29 11.33 9.97
C MET A 209 -0.27 10.30 10.93
N SER A 210 0.62 9.72 11.74
CA SER A 210 0.21 8.89 12.88
C SER A 210 -0.14 9.78 14.07
N THR A 211 -1.30 9.56 14.69
CA THR A 211 -1.65 10.26 15.95
C THR A 211 -0.63 10.01 17.06
N GLN A 212 0.03 8.86 17.06
CA GLN A 212 1.11 8.57 18.00
C GLN A 212 2.28 9.53 17.81
N TYR A 213 2.74 9.68 16.56
CA TYR A 213 3.81 10.62 16.23
C TYR A 213 3.40 12.04 16.59
N PHE A 214 2.17 12.43 16.27
CA PHE A 214 1.66 13.75 16.58
C PHE A 214 1.65 14.04 18.09
N LYS A 215 1.29 13.04 18.91
CA LYS A 215 1.41 13.13 20.37
C LYS A 215 2.86 13.27 20.81
N GLU A 216 3.74 12.37 20.38
CA GLU A 216 5.13 12.29 20.86
C GLU A 216 5.92 13.56 20.56
N HIS A 217 5.68 14.19 19.40
CA HIS A 217 6.46 15.32 18.94
C HIS A 217 5.85 16.70 19.22
N TYR A 218 4.52 16.81 19.31
CA TYR A 218 3.86 18.12 19.43
C TYR A 218 3.03 18.28 20.71
N PHE A 219 2.43 17.21 21.21
CA PHE A 219 1.51 17.28 22.36
C PHE A 219 1.73 16.13 23.36
N PRO A 220 2.93 16.02 23.98
CA PRO A 220 3.29 14.86 24.81
C PRO A 220 2.35 14.65 26.01
N LEU A 221 1.77 15.74 26.52
CA LEU A 221 0.85 15.76 27.65
C LEU A 221 -0.61 15.44 27.28
N LYS A 222 -1.00 15.52 26.01
CA LYS A 222 -2.37 15.19 25.58
C LYS A 222 -2.52 13.69 25.36
N SER A 223 -3.67 13.12 25.72
CA SER A 223 -3.95 11.71 25.43
C SER A 223 -4.13 11.48 23.93
N LEU A 224 -3.81 10.27 23.45
CA LEU A 224 -4.07 9.86 22.07
C LEU A 224 -5.55 9.96 21.70
N SER A 225 -6.43 9.63 22.65
CA SER A 225 -7.88 9.72 22.47
C SER A 225 -8.31 11.15 22.21
N THR A 226 -7.80 12.10 23.00
CA THR A 226 -8.08 13.53 22.86
C THR A 226 -7.62 14.06 21.50
N LEU A 227 -6.41 13.72 21.06
CA LEU A 227 -5.90 14.14 19.74
C LEU A 227 -6.73 13.55 18.59
N ASN A 228 -7.12 12.26 18.69
CA ASN A 228 -8.00 11.65 17.69
C ASN A 228 -9.39 12.31 17.65
N GLN A 229 -9.94 12.70 18.79
CA GLN A 229 -11.22 13.41 18.84
C GLN A 229 -11.11 14.79 18.18
N TRP A 230 -10.01 15.53 18.39
CA TRP A 230 -9.77 16.80 17.69
C TRP A 230 -9.63 16.60 16.18
N VAL A 231 -8.84 15.62 15.73
CA VAL A 231 -8.70 15.32 14.29
C VAL A 231 -10.05 14.94 13.68
N ASN A 232 -10.89 14.19 14.39
CA ASN A 232 -12.24 13.86 13.93
C ASN A 232 -13.15 15.10 13.89
N LEU A 233 -13.09 16.00 14.87
CA LEU A 233 -13.82 17.26 14.84
C LEU A 233 -13.41 18.08 13.61
N PHE A 234 -12.11 18.24 13.35
CA PHE A 234 -11.64 18.99 12.18
C PHE A 234 -12.13 18.37 10.87
N ALA A 235 -12.20 17.04 10.80
CA ALA A 235 -12.77 16.34 9.66
C ALA A 235 -14.29 16.56 9.52
N VAL A 236 -15.05 16.53 10.62
CA VAL A 236 -16.49 16.84 10.62
C VAL A 236 -16.73 18.27 10.14
N LEU A 237 -15.94 19.22 10.64
CA LEU A 237 -16.01 20.64 10.24
C LEU A 237 -15.54 20.87 8.79
N GLY A 238 -14.88 19.90 8.16
CA GLY A 238 -14.33 20.03 6.81
C GLY A 238 -13.04 20.86 6.74
N LEU A 239 -12.34 21.03 7.86
CA LEU A 239 -11.05 21.73 7.93
C LEU A 239 -9.87 20.80 7.62
N ILE A 240 -10.09 19.50 7.67
CA ILE A 240 -9.16 18.47 7.21
C ILE A 240 -9.99 17.42 6.47
N GLU A 241 -9.51 16.96 5.33
CA GLU A 241 -10.09 15.83 4.63
C GLU A 241 -9.24 14.59 4.90
N LYS A 242 -9.88 13.47 5.23
CA LYS A 242 -9.21 12.17 5.20
C LYS A 242 -9.39 11.62 3.79
N THR A 243 -8.40 10.90 3.26
CA THR A 243 -8.53 10.30 1.93
C THR A 243 -8.05 8.86 1.88
N SER A 244 -8.64 8.07 0.97
CA SER A 244 -8.16 6.75 0.57
C SER A 244 -7.56 6.76 -0.84
N GLN A 245 -7.70 7.87 -1.58
CA GLN A 245 -7.05 8.09 -2.86
C GLN A 245 -5.62 8.55 -2.59
N VAL A 246 -4.69 7.61 -2.62
CA VAL A 246 -3.30 7.83 -2.22
C VAL A 246 -2.38 7.30 -3.33
N PRO A 247 -1.36 8.09 -3.73
CA PRO A 247 -0.30 7.61 -4.60
C PRO A 247 0.40 6.37 -4.04
N VAL A 248 0.70 5.42 -4.92
CA VAL A 248 1.30 4.13 -4.55
C VAL A 248 2.60 4.32 -3.75
N GLU A 249 3.39 5.33 -4.10
CA GLU A 249 4.64 5.66 -3.44
C GLU A 249 4.44 6.09 -1.98
N LEU A 250 3.40 6.90 -1.69
CA LEU A 250 3.05 7.29 -0.33
C LEU A 250 2.49 6.12 0.47
N GLN A 251 1.74 5.23 -0.18
CA GLN A 251 1.24 4.02 0.45
C GLN A 251 2.39 3.09 0.87
N VAL A 252 3.34 2.83 -0.04
CA VAL A 252 4.53 2.02 0.24
C VAL A 252 5.36 2.62 1.37
N GLU A 253 5.52 3.94 1.43
CA GLU A 253 6.25 4.61 2.52
C GLU A 253 5.52 4.46 3.87
N ALA A 254 4.20 4.64 3.89
CA ALA A 254 3.39 4.44 5.08
C ALA A 254 3.46 2.98 5.59
N GLU A 255 3.43 2.01 4.69
CA GLU A 255 3.55 0.58 5.01
C GLU A 255 4.94 0.24 5.57
N LYS A 256 6.01 0.79 5.00
CA LYS A 256 7.37 0.66 5.56
C LYS A 256 7.46 1.21 6.98
N GLN A 257 6.90 2.39 7.21
CA GLN A 257 6.86 3.02 8.53
C GLN A 257 6.06 2.18 9.55
N GLN A 258 4.97 1.55 9.12
CA GLN A 258 4.19 0.62 9.95
C GLN A 258 4.97 -0.64 10.30
N ALA A 259 5.62 -1.26 9.30
CA ALA A 259 6.41 -2.48 9.47
C ALA A 259 7.57 -2.27 10.47
N LEU A 260 8.28 -1.16 10.34
CA LEU A 260 9.36 -0.78 11.26
C LEU A 260 8.89 -0.62 12.71
N LYS A 261 7.67 -0.12 12.90
CA LYS A 261 7.11 0.15 14.23
C LYS A 261 6.36 -1.05 14.84
N LYS A 262 6.30 -2.21 14.16
CA LYS A 262 5.53 -3.41 14.57
C LYS A 262 4.07 -3.09 14.97
N LYS A 263 3.47 -2.06 14.36
CA LYS A 263 2.12 -1.60 14.69
C LYS A 263 1.17 -1.94 13.55
N HIS A 264 0.10 -2.67 13.87
CA HIS A 264 -0.98 -3.01 12.93
C HIS A 264 -2.04 -1.91 12.77
N ASN A 265 -1.78 -0.69 13.25
CA ASN A 265 -2.76 0.39 13.12
C ASN A 265 -2.69 0.99 11.72
N HIS A 266 -3.83 1.05 11.04
CA HIS A 266 -3.96 1.73 9.76
C HIS A 266 -3.48 3.18 9.85
N VAL A 267 -2.64 3.58 8.90
CA VAL A 267 -2.20 4.95 8.72
C VAL A 267 -3.31 5.72 7.99
N SER A 268 -3.60 6.92 8.47
CA SER A 268 -4.55 7.84 7.84
C SER A 268 -3.80 8.79 6.93
N PHE A 269 -4.37 9.03 5.75
CA PHE A 269 -3.92 10.04 4.81
C PHE A 269 -4.87 11.24 4.84
N TYR A 270 -4.31 12.42 4.62
CA TYR A 270 -4.98 13.69 4.81
C TYR A 270 -4.72 14.65 3.66
N ILE A 271 -5.72 15.48 3.41
CA ILE A 271 -5.70 16.65 2.52
C ILE A 271 -6.09 17.87 3.35
N ILE A 272 -5.45 19.00 3.10
CA ILE A 272 -5.81 20.29 3.70
C ILE A 272 -6.61 21.10 2.68
N PRO A 273 -7.92 21.33 2.89
CA PRO A 273 -8.72 22.20 2.02
C PRO A 273 -8.36 23.67 2.23
N ALA A 274 -8.69 24.52 1.26
CA ALA A 274 -8.57 25.97 1.42
C ALA A 274 -9.68 26.49 2.35
N PHE A 275 -9.32 27.09 3.48
CA PHE A 275 -10.26 27.54 4.51
C PHE A 275 -11.22 28.61 4.00
N LYS A 276 -10.76 29.47 3.10
CA LYS A 276 -11.62 30.43 2.39
C LYS A 276 -12.84 29.78 1.72
N LYS A 277 -12.72 28.52 1.27
CA LYS A 277 -13.81 27.77 0.62
C LYS A 277 -14.70 27.02 1.61
N VAL A 278 -14.15 26.59 2.75
CA VAL A 278 -14.85 25.67 3.68
C VAL A 278 -15.34 26.33 4.97
N PHE A 279 -14.84 27.51 5.35
CA PHE A 279 -15.17 28.14 6.64
C PHE A 279 -16.66 28.42 6.83
N HIS A 280 -17.37 28.84 5.78
CA HIS A 280 -18.81 29.05 5.87
C HIS A 280 -19.55 27.75 6.22
N GLN A 281 -19.21 26.65 5.54
CA GLN A 281 -19.80 25.35 5.84
C GLN A 281 -19.36 24.82 7.21
N ALA A 282 -18.11 25.10 7.61
CA ALA A 282 -17.59 24.75 8.94
C ALA A 282 -18.37 25.46 10.04
N GLU A 283 -18.72 26.74 9.87
CA GLU A 283 -19.55 27.51 10.80
C GLU A 283 -20.96 26.94 10.89
N ILE A 284 -21.59 26.56 9.77
CA ILE A 284 -22.91 25.90 9.77
C ILE A 284 -22.86 24.58 10.56
N ARG A 285 -21.87 23.72 10.30
CA ARG A 285 -21.72 22.45 11.02
C ARG A 285 -21.38 22.68 12.49
N ALA A 286 -20.59 23.70 12.81
CA ALA A 286 -20.29 24.07 14.19
C ALA A 286 -21.55 24.55 14.93
N LYS A 287 -22.41 25.34 14.26
CA LYS A 287 -23.69 25.79 14.79
C LYS A 287 -24.59 24.60 15.14
N GLU A 288 -24.74 23.62 14.24
CA GLU A 288 -25.51 22.40 14.51
C GLU A 288 -25.01 21.65 15.76
N LEU A 289 -23.69 21.54 15.93
CA LEU A 289 -23.10 20.91 17.12
C LEU A 289 -23.35 21.72 18.39
N VAL A 290 -23.23 23.06 18.32
CA VAL A 290 -23.48 23.95 19.46
C VAL A 290 -24.94 23.91 19.89
N GLU A 291 -25.89 23.96 18.95
CA GLU A 291 -27.33 23.89 19.21
C GLU A 291 -27.72 22.56 19.87
N GLN A 292 -27.11 21.47 19.43
CA GLN A 292 -27.31 20.13 20.02
C GLN A 292 -26.45 19.87 21.26
N ARG A 293 -25.65 20.86 21.70
CA ARG A 293 -24.74 20.78 22.85
C ARG A 293 -23.72 19.63 22.74
N ILE A 294 -23.32 19.30 21.52
CA ILE A 294 -22.35 18.25 21.22
C ILE A 294 -20.95 18.85 21.26
N SER A 295 -20.13 18.32 22.16
CA SER A 295 -18.71 18.68 22.27
C SER A 295 -17.82 17.69 21.52
N TYR A 296 -16.55 18.06 21.29
CA TYR A 296 -15.59 17.23 20.55
C TYR A 296 -15.39 15.82 21.15
N HIS A 297 -15.54 15.66 22.47
CA HIS A 297 -15.40 14.37 23.15
C HIS A 297 -16.61 13.44 22.96
N GLN A 298 -17.75 13.97 22.52
CA GLN A 298 -18.99 13.24 22.24
C GLN A 298 -19.13 12.85 20.75
N LEU A 299 -18.19 13.26 19.89
CA LEU A 299 -18.18 12.92 18.46
C LEU A 299 -17.84 11.45 18.21
N THR A 300 -18.86 10.61 18.31
CA THR A 300 -18.82 9.19 17.95
C THR A 300 -19.28 8.97 16.50
N LYS A 301 -18.96 7.80 15.92
CA LYS A 301 -19.42 7.42 14.59
C LYS A 301 -20.94 7.52 14.43
N LYS A 302 -21.68 6.97 15.40
CA LYS A 302 -23.15 7.01 15.41
C LYS A 302 -23.68 8.44 15.43
N MET A 303 -23.03 9.30 16.23
CA MET A 303 -23.39 10.70 16.35
C MET A 303 -23.20 11.47 15.05
N VAL A 304 -22.03 11.32 14.40
CA VAL A 304 -21.77 11.97 13.11
C VAL A 304 -22.77 11.49 12.06
N LEU A 305 -23.09 10.20 12.03
CA LEU A 305 -24.08 9.64 11.12
C LEU A 305 -25.48 10.20 11.36
N SER A 306 -25.91 10.34 12.62
CA SER A 306 -27.27 10.80 12.94
C SER A 306 -27.46 12.30 12.69
N VAL A 307 -26.43 13.13 12.88
CA VAL A 307 -26.55 14.58 12.69
C VAL A 307 -26.23 15.04 11.28
N PHE A 308 -25.13 14.56 10.70
CA PHE A 308 -24.66 15.05 9.40
C PHE A 308 -24.95 14.09 8.25
N GLY A 309 -25.59 12.96 8.55
CA GLY A 309 -25.91 11.92 7.57
C GLY A 309 -24.71 11.11 7.11
N LYS A 310 -24.99 10.19 6.19
CA LYS A 310 -24.03 9.17 5.72
C LYS A 310 -22.85 9.78 4.96
N ALA A 311 -23.07 10.82 4.16
CA ALA A 311 -22.02 11.44 3.34
C ALA A 311 -20.87 11.98 4.19
N VAL A 312 -21.17 12.75 5.24
CA VAL A 312 -20.15 13.28 6.17
C VAL A 312 -19.55 12.17 7.02
N HIS A 313 -20.37 11.20 7.46
CA HIS A 313 -19.87 10.04 8.21
C HIS A 313 -18.79 9.26 7.43
N ASP A 314 -19.07 8.91 6.18
CA ASP A 314 -18.17 8.08 5.37
C ASP A 314 -16.88 8.84 5.04
N HIS A 315 -16.94 10.16 4.89
CA HIS A 315 -15.79 11.03 4.69
C HIS A 315 -14.91 11.18 5.95
N VAL A 316 -15.50 11.23 7.15
CA VAL A 316 -14.75 11.35 8.42
C VAL A 316 -14.17 10.02 8.88
N TYR A 317 -14.84 8.90 8.55
CA TYR A 317 -14.50 7.56 9.02
C TYR A 317 -14.21 6.59 7.87
N ILE A 318 -13.36 7.03 6.93
CA ILE A 318 -12.89 6.25 5.77
C ILE A 318 -12.27 4.92 6.19
N GLN A 319 -11.54 4.92 7.30
CA GLN A 319 -11.03 3.69 7.85
C GLN A 319 -12.17 2.89 8.47
N LYS A 320 -12.40 1.69 7.93
CA LYS A 320 -13.04 0.61 8.67
C LYS A 320 -12.14 0.29 9.86
N THR A 321 -12.33 1.03 10.95
CA THR A 321 -11.79 0.68 12.26
C THR A 321 -12.23 -0.75 12.46
N HIS A 322 -11.27 -1.65 12.40
CA HIS A 322 -11.43 -2.92 13.08
C HIS A 322 -11.48 -2.48 14.53
N GLY A 323 -12.69 -2.15 15.02
CA GLY A 323 -12.90 -1.87 16.43
C GLY A 323 -12.18 -2.95 17.20
N ARG A 324 -11.62 -2.62 18.37
CA ARG A 324 -11.11 -3.64 19.30
C ARG A 324 -12.09 -4.79 19.23
N LYS A 325 -11.67 -5.91 18.62
CA LYS A 325 -12.51 -7.10 18.57
C LYS A 325 -12.80 -7.38 20.04
N SER A 326 -14.08 -7.38 20.39
CA SER A 326 -14.56 -7.69 21.72
C SER A 326 -14.12 -9.09 22.10
N LYS A 327 -12.87 -9.31 22.55
CA LYS A 327 -12.31 -10.66 22.79
C LYS A 327 -12.73 -11.71 21.73
N GLN A 328 -12.95 -11.29 20.49
CA GLN A 328 -13.27 -12.21 19.41
C GLN A 328 -11.94 -12.55 18.79
N SER A 329 -11.54 -13.78 19.12
CA SER A 329 -10.51 -14.62 18.52
C SER A 329 -9.97 -14.09 17.18
N PRO A 330 -8.64 -14.11 17.00
CA PRO A 330 -8.01 -13.57 15.82
C PRO A 330 -8.55 -14.26 14.56
N LYS A 331 -8.78 -13.46 13.51
CA LYS A 331 -9.16 -13.92 12.16
C LYS A 331 -7.93 -14.51 11.44
N THR A 332 -7.10 -15.26 12.18
CA THR A 332 -6.15 -16.23 11.64
C THR A 332 -6.84 -17.58 11.41
N SER A 333 -8.10 -17.76 11.85
CA SER A 333 -8.69 -19.09 11.98
C SER A 333 -9.08 -19.77 10.68
N ARG A 334 -9.42 -19.07 9.59
CA ARG A 334 -9.98 -19.79 8.43
C ARG A 334 -8.93 -20.61 7.68
N PHE A 335 -7.79 -19.99 7.36
CA PHE A 335 -6.67 -20.67 6.71
C PHE A 335 -6.01 -21.70 7.64
N SER A 336 -5.95 -21.44 8.96
CA SER A 336 -5.42 -22.42 9.91
C SER A 336 -6.38 -23.58 10.19
N MET A 337 -7.70 -23.36 10.19
CA MET A 337 -8.69 -24.44 10.32
C MET A 337 -8.73 -25.32 9.07
N GLU A 338 -8.75 -24.74 7.86
CA GLU A 338 -8.69 -25.51 6.60
C GLU A 338 -7.40 -26.34 6.51
N TRP A 339 -6.26 -25.77 6.92
CA TRP A 339 -5.01 -26.51 7.00
C TRP A 339 -5.04 -27.62 8.06
N LEU A 340 -5.59 -27.35 9.26
CA LEU A 340 -5.73 -28.36 10.32
C LEU A 340 -6.68 -29.48 9.90
N ASP A 341 -7.74 -29.19 9.15
CA ASP A 341 -8.68 -30.17 8.61
C ASP A 341 -8.01 -31.06 7.56
N MET A 342 -7.26 -30.45 6.64
CA MET A 342 -6.44 -31.16 5.66
C MET A 342 -5.40 -32.04 6.34
N TYR A 343 -4.67 -31.50 7.31
CA TYR A 343 -3.64 -32.23 8.05
C TYR A 343 -4.24 -33.37 8.88
N PHE A 344 -5.39 -33.15 9.52
CA PHE A 344 -6.15 -34.20 10.21
C PHE A 344 -6.53 -35.34 9.25
N THR A 345 -7.04 -35.01 8.06
CA THR A 345 -7.42 -35.98 7.03
C THR A 345 -6.22 -36.80 6.55
N ILE A 346 -5.09 -36.15 6.28
CA ILE A 346 -3.84 -36.81 5.87
C ILE A 346 -3.39 -37.79 6.96
N GLN A 347 -3.30 -37.33 8.22
CA GLN A 347 -2.88 -38.17 9.34
C GLN A 347 -3.80 -39.38 9.55
N LEU A 348 -5.12 -39.19 9.40
CA LEU A 348 -6.10 -40.27 9.49
C LEU A 348 -5.92 -41.29 8.36
N SER A 349 -5.68 -40.84 7.13
CA SER A 349 -5.47 -41.71 5.97
C SER A 349 -4.16 -42.51 6.03
N GLU A 350 -3.08 -41.89 6.51
CA GLU A 350 -1.75 -42.51 6.53
C GLU A 350 -1.52 -43.40 7.76
N ARG A 351 -2.08 -43.00 8.91
CA ARG A 351 -1.78 -43.63 10.21
C ARG A 351 -2.98 -44.36 10.81
N GLY A 352 -4.20 -44.09 10.33
CA GLY A 352 -5.44 -44.58 10.92
C GLY A 352 -5.77 -43.96 12.28
N VAL A 353 -4.97 -43.00 12.75
CA VAL A 353 -5.08 -42.38 14.08
C VAL A 353 -4.43 -40.99 14.08
N VAL A 354 -5.02 -40.03 14.81
CA VAL A 354 -4.50 -38.65 14.91
C VAL A 354 -4.26 -38.26 16.36
N SER A 355 -3.05 -37.80 16.70
CA SER A 355 -2.73 -37.28 18.04
C SER A 355 -3.23 -35.84 18.19
N LYS A 356 -4.05 -35.59 19.23
CA LYS A 356 -4.53 -34.26 19.58
C LYS A 356 -3.36 -33.30 19.85
N ARG A 357 -2.31 -33.79 20.50
CA ARG A 357 -1.14 -33.00 20.87
C ARG A 357 -0.31 -32.60 19.64
N ASP A 358 -0.17 -33.52 18.69
CA ASP A 358 0.64 -33.29 17.48
C ASP A 358 -0.10 -32.29 16.59
N LEU A 359 -1.42 -32.45 16.45
CA LEU A 359 -2.29 -31.50 15.76
C LEU A 359 -2.32 -30.13 16.44
N GLU A 360 -2.27 -30.08 17.79
CA GLU A 360 -2.17 -28.83 18.55
C GLU A 360 -0.82 -28.13 18.31
N GLY A 361 0.27 -28.89 18.18
CA GLY A 361 1.61 -28.38 17.91
C GLY A 361 1.72 -27.65 16.56
N GLU A 362 0.93 -28.07 15.59
CA GLU A 362 0.86 -27.45 14.26
C GLU A 362 -0.19 -26.32 14.16
N SER A 363 -0.93 -26.07 15.25
CA SER A 363 -2.02 -25.09 15.27
C SER A 363 -1.53 -23.70 15.67
N THR A 364 -2.03 -22.67 14.96
CA THR A 364 -1.90 -21.27 15.37
C THR A 364 -3.08 -20.78 16.24
N LEU A 365 -4.01 -21.67 16.59
CA LEU A 365 -5.17 -21.37 17.44
C LEU A 365 -4.79 -21.32 18.92
N SER A 366 -5.53 -20.55 19.72
CA SER A 366 -5.39 -20.63 21.19
C SER A 366 -5.87 -21.98 21.71
N LYS A 367 -5.35 -22.46 22.85
CA LYS A 367 -5.70 -23.76 23.45
C LYS A 367 -7.22 -24.01 23.55
N THR A 368 -7.97 -22.99 23.95
CA THR A 368 -9.44 -23.05 24.05
C THR A 368 -10.10 -23.16 22.68
N ALA A 369 -9.63 -22.39 21.69
CA ALA A 369 -10.16 -22.44 20.33
C ALA A 369 -9.82 -23.74 19.61
N PHE A 370 -8.59 -24.24 19.79
CA PHE A 370 -8.15 -25.54 19.31
C PHE A 370 -8.97 -26.68 19.92
N SER A 371 -9.20 -26.66 21.24
CA SER A 371 -9.99 -27.72 21.90
C SER A 371 -11.42 -27.79 21.39
N ARG A 372 -12.04 -26.65 21.06
CA ARG A 372 -13.35 -26.62 20.41
C ARG A 372 -13.30 -27.16 18.99
N TYR A 373 -12.29 -26.74 18.21
CA TYR A 373 -12.12 -27.19 16.83
C TYR A 373 -11.78 -28.69 16.73
N TRP A 374 -11.03 -29.23 17.68
CA TRP A 374 -10.77 -30.66 17.82
C TRP A 374 -12.08 -31.47 17.92
N THR A 375 -13.03 -31.02 18.74
CA THR A 375 -14.36 -31.66 18.82
C THR A 375 -15.12 -31.57 17.50
N GLU A 376 -15.01 -30.44 16.79
CA GLU A 376 -15.62 -30.30 15.45
C GLU A 376 -14.99 -31.26 14.43
N LEU A 377 -13.67 -31.47 14.46
CA LEU A 377 -12.96 -32.41 13.58
C LEU A 377 -13.38 -33.86 13.84
N LEU A 378 -13.50 -34.26 15.11
CA LEU A 378 -13.99 -35.59 15.47
C LEU A 378 -15.37 -35.87 14.90
N VAL A 379 -16.29 -34.91 15.02
CA VAL A 379 -17.65 -35.04 14.47
C VAL A 379 -17.61 -35.08 12.94
N ARG A 380 -16.84 -34.19 12.31
CA ARG A 380 -16.75 -34.09 10.84
C ARG A 380 -16.18 -35.36 10.20
N HIS A 381 -15.18 -35.96 10.82
CA HIS A 381 -14.48 -37.15 10.32
C HIS A 381 -14.96 -38.45 10.94
N HIS A 382 -16.10 -38.44 11.63
CA HIS A 382 -16.69 -39.62 12.27
C HIS A 382 -15.69 -40.40 13.14
N CYS A 383 -14.96 -39.69 13.99
CA CYS A 383 -13.94 -40.25 14.86
C CYS A 383 -14.35 -40.16 16.34
N GLU A 384 -13.91 -41.14 17.12
CA GLU A 384 -14.02 -41.15 18.58
C GLU A 384 -12.68 -40.83 19.26
N VAL A 385 -12.76 -40.43 20.53
CA VAL A 385 -11.59 -40.15 21.36
C VAL A 385 -11.15 -41.43 22.05
N ASP A 386 -9.87 -41.77 21.88
CA ASP A 386 -9.27 -42.95 22.48
C ASP A 386 -7.86 -42.64 23.02
N THR A 387 -7.22 -43.64 23.63
CA THR A 387 -5.84 -43.65 24.08
C THR A 387 -4.94 -44.45 23.12
N PRO A 388 -3.66 -44.08 22.98
CA PRO A 388 -2.72 -44.82 22.13
C PRO A 388 -2.54 -46.29 22.56
N THR A 389 -2.63 -47.20 21.59
CA THR A 389 -2.30 -48.62 21.75
C THR A 389 -0.80 -48.80 21.99
N GLU A 390 -0.39 -49.95 22.54
CA GLU A 390 1.01 -50.26 22.78
C GLU A 390 1.88 -50.17 21.51
N LYS A 391 1.35 -50.64 20.37
CA LYS A 391 2.01 -50.53 19.06
C LYS A 391 2.22 -49.09 18.62
N GLU A 392 1.23 -48.22 18.82
CA GLU A 392 1.31 -46.79 18.48
C GLU A 392 2.27 -46.04 19.40
N ARG A 393 2.30 -46.38 20.70
CA ARG A 393 3.26 -45.82 21.65
C ARG A 393 4.70 -46.13 21.24
N THR A 394 4.99 -47.37 20.86
CA THR A 394 6.32 -47.77 20.39
C THR A 394 6.66 -47.15 19.04
N ARG A 395 5.68 -47.05 18.12
CA ARG A 395 5.90 -46.53 16.76
C ARG A 395 6.07 -45.01 16.70
N PHE A 396 5.36 -44.25 17.52
CA PHE A 396 5.31 -42.79 17.45
C PHE A 396 5.89 -42.08 18.69
N GLY A 397 6.40 -42.82 19.68
CA GLY A 397 6.94 -42.26 20.91
C GLY A 397 5.88 -41.62 21.81
N TRP A 398 4.62 -42.01 21.65
CA TRP A 398 3.49 -41.45 22.39
C TRP A 398 3.38 -42.00 23.81
N ASN A 399 2.86 -41.20 24.73
CA ASN A 399 2.59 -41.60 26.12
C ASN A 399 1.15 -42.10 26.31
N TYR A 400 0.91 -42.85 27.39
CA TYR A 400 -0.41 -43.43 27.70
C TYR A 400 -1.52 -42.41 28.03
N ARG A 401 -1.16 -41.14 28.28
CA ARG A 401 -2.11 -40.06 28.59
C ARG A 401 -2.42 -39.17 27.38
N GLN A 402 -1.84 -39.47 26.22
CA GLN A 402 -2.17 -38.73 25.01
C GLN A 402 -3.58 -39.07 24.56
N VAL A 403 -4.24 -38.06 24.00
CA VAL A 403 -5.58 -38.16 23.45
C VAL A 403 -5.43 -38.33 21.95
N VAL A 404 -6.01 -39.39 21.40
CA VAL A 404 -6.01 -39.67 19.96
C VAL A 404 -7.43 -39.72 19.40
N ALA A 405 -7.57 -39.46 18.10
CA ALA A 405 -8.79 -39.65 17.33
C ALA A 405 -8.66 -40.92 16.48
N ARG A 406 -9.70 -41.78 16.48
CA ARG A 406 -9.78 -42.98 15.65
C ARG A 406 -11.14 -43.05 14.95
N PRO A 407 -11.26 -43.51 13.70
CA PRO A 407 -12.56 -43.65 13.03
C PRO A 407 -13.48 -44.59 13.82
N ILE A 408 -14.74 -44.22 13.96
CA ILE A 408 -15.76 -45.08 14.56
C ILE A 408 -15.94 -46.27 13.61
N SER A 409 -15.62 -47.47 14.08
CA SER A 409 -15.91 -48.70 13.35
C SER A 409 -17.42 -48.91 13.32
N VAL A 410 -18.05 -48.64 12.17
CA VAL A 410 -19.43 -49.07 11.93
C VAL A 410 -19.41 -50.59 11.85
N GLN A 411 -19.92 -51.27 12.89
CA GLN A 411 -20.35 -52.65 12.76
C GLN A 411 -21.54 -52.64 11.79
N VAL A 412 -21.30 -53.07 10.55
CA VAL A 412 -22.39 -53.39 9.64
C VAL A 412 -23.05 -54.65 10.19
N GLU A 413 -24.09 -54.48 11.01
CA GLU A 413 -25.03 -55.56 11.27
C GLU A 413 -25.74 -55.87 9.96
N SER A 414 -25.43 -57.03 9.38
CA SER A 414 -26.11 -57.56 8.20
C SER A 414 -27.57 -57.87 8.53
N THR A 415 -28.45 -56.90 8.40
CA THR A 415 -29.89 -57.16 8.32
C THR A 415 -30.22 -57.53 6.88
N VAL A 416 -30.18 -58.82 6.62
CA VAL A 416 -30.72 -59.44 5.40
C VAL A 416 -32.22 -59.23 5.39
N TRP A 417 -32.70 -58.24 4.64
CA TRP A 417 -34.06 -58.24 4.14
C TRP A 417 -34.07 -58.97 2.79
N LYS A 418 -34.66 -60.16 2.82
CA LYS A 418 -35.24 -60.81 1.64
C LYS A 418 -36.40 -59.93 1.17
N ASP A 419 -36.36 -59.43 -0.06
CA ASP A 419 -37.27 -59.92 -1.09
C ASP A 419 -37.01 -59.26 -2.44
N GLU A 420 -36.76 -60.17 -3.37
CA GLU A 420 -36.96 -60.17 -4.81
C GLU A 420 -37.78 -59.03 -5.42
N THR A 421 -37.15 -58.24 -6.28
CA THR A 421 -37.63 -58.03 -7.66
C THR A 421 -36.45 -57.66 -8.57
N ARG A 422 -36.06 -58.64 -9.39
CA ARG A 422 -35.30 -58.54 -10.66
C ARG A 422 -35.88 -57.43 -11.55
N LEU A 423 -35.21 -56.71 -12.45
CA LEU A 423 -33.92 -56.64 -13.18
C LEU A 423 -34.03 -55.30 -14.01
N PRO A 424 -33.12 -54.88 -14.93
CA PRO A 424 -31.74 -55.29 -15.23
C PRO A 424 -30.74 -54.12 -15.26
N TRP A 425 -29.47 -54.43 -15.02
CA TRP A 425 -28.35 -53.70 -15.62
C TRP A 425 -28.09 -54.27 -17.01
N ASP A 426 -27.54 -53.40 -17.88
CA ASP A 426 -26.57 -53.68 -18.96
C ASP A 426 -26.99 -52.92 -20.23
N ASP A 427 -26.33 -51.81 -20.55
CA ASP A 427 -25.16 -51.86 -21.43
C ASP A 427 -24.58 -50.47 -21.75
N GLU A 428 -23.24 -50.46 -21.81
CA GLU A 428 -22.36 -49.64 -22.65
C GLU A 428 -22.88 -48.33 -23.24
N SER A 429 -22.40 -47.19 -22.72
CA SER A 429 -22.00 -46.02 -23.52
C SER A 429 -21.64 -44.83 -22.64
N PHE A 430 -20.36 -44.63 -22.32
CA PHE A 430 -19.79 -43.27 -22.12
C PHE A 430 -18.25 -43.35 -22.15
N GLY A 431 -17.73 -43.86 -23.27
CA GLY A 431 -16.38 -43.59 -23.73
C GLY A 431 -16.47 -42.80 -25.03
N ARG A 432 -15.63 -41.76 -25.17
CA ARG A 432 -15.50 -40.80 -26.30
C ARG A 432 -16.31 -39.52 -26.15
N LEU A 433 -15.65 -38.50 -25.61
CA LEU A 433 -15.72 -37.11 -26.06
C LEU A 433 -14.35 -36.49 -25.77
N PHE A 434 -13.85 -35.68 -26.70
CA PHE A 434 -12.49 -35.10 -26.80
C PHE A 434 -11.46 -35.91 -27.59
N ALA A 435 -11.65 -35.95 -28.91
CA ALA A 435 -10.54 -35.81 -29.87
C ALA A 435 -11.08 -35.18 -31.17
N ASP A 436 -10.36 -34.14 -31.61
CA ASP A 436 -10.16 -33.58 -32.95
C ASP A 436 -11.34 -33.15 -33.84
N ASP A 437 -11.29 -31.87 -34.23
CA ASP A 437 -11.36 -31.33 -35.61
C ASP A 437 -11.24 -29.80 -35.48
N SER A 438 -10.50 -29.03 -36.28
CA SER A 438 -9.92 -29.26 -37.61
C SER A 438 -8.93 -28.13 -37.91
N THR A 439 -7.78 -28.50 -38.46
CA THR A 439 -6.84 -27.63 -39.18
C THR A 439 -7.29 -27.50 -40.64
N GLU A 440 -6.93 -26.37 -41.26
CA GLU A 440 -6.66 -26.14 -42.69
C GLU A 440 -7.61 -25.31 -43.59
N CYS A 441 -6.96 -24.27 -44.15
CA CYS A 441 -7.03 -23.71 -45.50
C CYS A 441 -8.19 -22.78 -45.91
N MET A 442 -7.83 -21.51 -46.19
CA MET A 442 -7.67 -21.05 -47.58
C MET A 442 -7.06 -19.63 -47.68
N GLN A 443 -5.99 -19.50 -48.46
CA GLN A 443 -5.61 -18.27 -49.17
C GLN A 443 -6.33 -18.26 -50.53
N VAL A 444 -6.91 -17.12 -50.92
CA VAL A 444 -6.97 -16.46 -52.26
C VAL A 444 -7.58 -15.07 -51.97
N SER A 445 -7.20 -13.89 -52.47
CA SER A 445 -6.41 -13.41 -53.62
C SER A 445 -5.85 -12.03 -53.25
#